data_AF-A0A3C1WDX5-F1
#
_entry.id   AF-A0A3C1WDX5-F1
#
_cell.length_a   1.000
_cell.length_b   1.000
_cell.length_c   1.000
_cell.angle_alpha   90.00
_cell.angle_beta   90.00
_cell.angle_gamma   90.00
#
_symmetry.space_group_name_H-M   'P 1'
#
loop_
_entity.id
_entity.type
_entity.pdbx_description
1 polymer ?
#
loop_
_entity_poly.entity_id
_entity_poly.type
_entity_poly.pdbx_seq_one_letter_code
_entity_poly.pdbx_strand_id
1 'polypeptide(L)'
;MWFPRHGRICIFSNVSEISPELWEAYRRTEYRIGPPFNCVLKVDQQAVGLPDGPWAYLTAWNPKSEQLPRLENKRRQFELESLLCDEQVQIFVGVAHDPSSEWPDEEGVLVLGLSQHRALEIGREFEQNAILVGVGNGLVQLMEVLPHLSD
;
A
#
# COMPACT_ATOMS: atom_id res chain seq x y z
N MET A 1 13.42 53.76 -11.20
CA MET A 1 14.06 52.52 -11.66
C MET A 1 14.43 51.71 -10.42
N TRP A 2 13.59 50.76 -10.03
CA TRP A 2 13.81 49.87 -8.89
C TRP A 2 13.27 48.49 -9.28
N PHE A 3 14.14 47.48 -9.27
CA PHE A 3 13.86 46.12 -9.72
C PHE A 3 13.01 45.36 -8.68
N PRO A 4 12.05 44.51 -9.09
CA PRO A 4 11.33 43.66 -8.16
C PRO A 4 12.24 42.52 -7.66
N ARG A 5 12.23 42.28 -6.35
CA ARG A 5 12.89 41.11 -5.76
C ARG A 5 12.08 39.87 -6.13
N HIS A 6 12.80 38.92 -6.70
CA HIS A 6 12.32 37.63 -7.17
C HIS A 6 11.56 36.92 -6.05
N GLY A 7 10.33 36.51 -6.35
CA GLY A 7 9.63 35.50 -5.54
C GLY A 7 10.50 34.26 -5.48
N ARG A 8 10.83 33.81 -4.26
CA ARG A 8 11.39 32.48 -4.05
C ARG A 8 10.31 31.48 -4.46
N ILE A 9 10.48 30.88 -5.62
CA ILE A 9 9.78 29.65 -5.97
C ILE A 9 10.41 28.59 -5.05
N CYS A 10 9.73 28.28 -3.95
CA CYS A 10 10.03 27.08 -3.17
C CYS A 10 9.52 25.90 -4.00
N ILE A 11 10.37 25.38 -4.88
CA ILE A 11 10.20 24.04 -5.44
C ILE A 11 10.42 23.06 -4.30
N PHE A 12 9.35 22.68 -3.61
CA PHE A 12 9.34 21.45 -2.84
C PHE A 12 9.39 20.32 -3.85
N SER A 13 10.60 19.95 -4.26
CA SER A 13 10.83 18.66 -4.90
C SER A 13 10.41 17.60 -3.88
N ASN A 14 9.24 16.98 -4.09
CA ASN A 14 8.86 15.72 -3.43
C ASN A 14 9.91 14.69 -3.85
N VAL A 15 10.99 14.62 -3.08
CA VAL A 15 11.91 13.49 -3.15
C VAL A 15 11.18 12.35 -2.44
N SER A 16 10.90 11.25 -3.15
CA SER A 16 10.34 10.05 -2.53
C SER A 16 11.21 9.65 -1.35
N GLU A 17 10.58 9.38 -0.20
CA GLU A 17 11.30 8.94 1.01
C GLU A 17 11.70 7.46 0.92
N ILE A 18 11.19 6.75 -0.08
CA ILE A 18 11.45 5.33 -0.32
C ILE A 18 12.72 5.19 -1.16
N SER A 19 13.72 4.48 -0.62
CA SER A 19 14.93 4.15 -1.37
C SER A 19 14.61 3.31 -2.62
N PRO A 20 15.37 3.46 -3.73
CA PRO A 20 15.16 2.65 -4.94
C PRO A 20 15.16 1.14 -4.68
N GLU A 21 16.01 0.67 -3.75
CA GLU A 21 16.11 -0.74 -3.38
C GLU A 21 14.81 -1.25 -2.73
N LEU A 22 14.24 -0.46 -1.82
CA LEU A 22 12.96 -0.77 -1.18
C LEU A 22 11.80 -0.72 -2.18
N TRP A 23 11.83 0.21 -3.13
CA TRP A 23 10.82 0.27 -4.20
C TRP A 23 10.85 -0.98 -5.09
N GLU A 24 12.05 -1.48 -5.41
CA GLU A 24 12.22 -2.71 -6.18
C GLU A 24 11.78 -3.96 -5.38
N ALA A 25 12.03 -3.97 -4.07
CA ALA A 25 11.54 -5.04 -3.19
C ALA A 25 10.00 -5.14 -3.24
N TYR A 26 9.28 -4.01 -3.18
CA TYR A 26 7.81 -3.99 -3.34
C TYR A 26 7.35 -4.49 -4.70
N ARG A 27 8.09 -4.17 -5.76
CA ARG A 27 7.77 -4.59 -7.14
C ARG A 27 7.97 -6.08 -7.36
N ARG A 28 8.98 -6.67 -6.73
CA ARG A 28 9.27 -8.11 -6.80
C ARG A 28 8.32 -8.95 -5.95
N THR A 29 7.72 -8.35 -4.93
CA THR A 29 6.81 -9.03 -3.98
C THR A 29 5.60 -9.63 -4.71
N GLU A 30 5.26 -10.87 -4.35
CA GLU A 30 4.06 -11.57 -4.80
C GLU A 30 2.96 -11.43 -3.75
N TYR A 31 1.91 -10.68 -4.08
CA TYR A 31 0.79 -10.45 -3.17
C TYR A 31 -0.29 -11.50 -3.47
N ARG A 32 -0.26 -12.59 -2.72
CA ARG A 32 -1.07 -13.78 -2.93
C ARG A 32 -2.41 -13.64 -2.21
N ILE A 33 -3.51 -13.66 -2.96
CA ILE A 33 -4.86 -13.55 -2.42
C ILE A 33 -5.46 -14.94 -2.27
N GLY A 34 -6.03 -15.22 -1.10
CA GLY A 34 -6.71 -16.48 -0.83
C GLY A 34 -8.04 -16.64 -1.58
N PRO A 35 -8.83 -17.66 -1.22
CA PRO A 35 -10.17 -17.86 -1.76
C PRO A 35 -11.09 -16.64 -1.54
N PRO A 36 -12.05 -16.36 -2.44
CA PRO A 36 -12.37 -17.15 -3.63
C PRO A 36 -11.48 -16.87 -4.84
N PHE A 37 -10.66 -15.81 -4.81
CA PHE A 37 -9.94 -15.34 -5.98
C PHE A 37 -8.74 -16.20 -6.34
N ASN A 38 -7.99 -16.71 -5.35
CA ASN A 38 -6.82 -17.57 -5.55
C ASN A 38 -5.86 -17.02 -6.63
N CYS A 39 -5.55 -15.73 -6.54
CA CYS A 39 -4.74 -15.01 -7.53
C CYS A 39 -3.48 -14.41 -6.90
N VAL A 40 -2.58 -13.93 -7.75
CA VAL A 40 -1.36 -13.24 -7.34
C VAL A 40 -1.34 -11.88 -8.00
N LEU A 41 -1.26 -10.82 -7.20
CA LEU A 41 -1.05 -9.46 -7.70
C LEU A 41 0.45 -9.22 -7.79
N LYS A 42 0.88 -8.67 -8.93
CA LYS A 42 2.25 -8.25 -9.20
C LYS A 42 2.23 -6.83 -9.71
N VAL A 43 3.06 -5.96 -9.15
CA VAL A 43 3.13 -4.55 -9.54
C VAL A 43 3.38 -4.43 -11.04
N ASP A 44 2.70 -3.48 -11.68
CA ASP A 44 2.72 -3.21 -13.13
C ASP A 44 2.21 -4.36 -14.03
N GLN A 45 1.61 -5.39 -13.45
CA GLN A 45 0.93 -6.44 -14.20
C GLN A 45 -0.59 -6.28 -14.06
N GLN A 46 -1.33 -6.87 -15.00
CA GLN A 46 -2.78 -6.93 -14.88
C GLN A 46 -3.17 -7.87 -13.73
N ALA A 47 -4.10 -7.44 -12.90
CA ALA A 47 -4.79 -8.35 -11.99
C ALA A 47 -5.64 -9.34 -12.80
N VAL A 48 -5.77 -10.56 -12.30
CA VAL A 48 -6.55 -11.62 -12.96
C VAL A 48 -7.53 -12.22 -11.96
N GLY A 49 -8.80 -12.29 -12.35
CA GLY A 49 -9.86 -12.91 -11.57
C GLY A 49 -10.48 -12.01 -10.50
N LEU A 50 -10.19 -10.71 -10.52
CA LEU A 50 -10.83 -9.75 -9.62
C LEU A 50 -12.14 -9.20 -10.22
N PRO A 51 -13.16 -8.92 -9.38
CA PRO A 51 -14.43 -8.37 -9.83
C PRO A 51 -14.25 -6.91 -10.28
N ASP A 52 -15.15 -6.44 -11.14
CA ASP A 52 -15.17 -5.05 -11.56
C ASP A 52 -15.29 -4.08 -10.37
N GLY A 53 -14.64 -2.93 -10.49
CA GLY A 53 -14.62 -1.89 -9.46
C GLY A 53 -13.26 -1.74 -8.78
N PRO A 54 -13.11 -0.69 -7.96
CA PRO A 54 -11.84 -0.37 -7.32
C PRO A 54 -11.53 -1.38 -6.21
N TRP A 55 -10.24 -1.64 -6.02
CA TRP A 55 -9.73 -2.44 -4.93
C TRP A 55 -8.38 -1.90 -4.45
N ALA A 56 -8.02 -2.26 -3.22
CA ALA A 56 -6.70 -1.99 -2.65
C ALA A 56 -6.15 -3.23 -1.95
N TYR A 57 -4.82 -3.39 -1.95
CA TYR A 57 -4.15 -4.33 -1.06
C TYR A 57 -3.47 -3.54 0.05
N LEU A 58 -3.79 -3.88 1.30
CA LEU A 58 -3.31 -3.18 2.50
C LEU A 58 -2.69 -4.18 3.47
N THR A 59 -1.68 -3.73 4.20
CA THR A 59 -1.13 -4.44 5.36
C THR A 59 -0.81 -3.41 6.45
N ALA A 60 -0.77 -3.87 7.70
CA ALA A 60 -0.30 -3.07 8.82
C ALA A 60 1.06 -3.56 9.36
N TRP A 61 1.67 -4.53 8.69
CA TRP A 61 2.97 -5.09 9.05
C TRP A 61 4.08 -4.11 8.74
N ASN A 62 5.14 -4.20 9.54
CA ASN A 62 6.41 -3.50 9.34
C ASN A 62 6.24 -2.03 8.90
N PRO A 63 5.57 -1.19 9.71
CA PRO A 63 5.34 0.22 9.40
C PRO A 63 6.65 0.90 9.04
N LYS A 64 6.62 1.74 8.00
CA LYS A 64 7.78 2.42 7.41
C LYS A 64 8.88 1.45 6.95
N SER A 65 8.53 0.18 6.73
CA SER A 65 9.45 -0.93 6.44
C SER A 65 10.42 -1.25 7.58
N GLU A 66 10.05 -0.91 8.80
CA GLU A 66 10.79 -1.28 10.00
C GLU A 66 10.28 -2.61 10.53
N GLN A 67 11.15 -3.64 10.57
CA GLN A 67 10.75 -4.97 11.03
C GLN A 67 10.33 -4.94 12.50
N LEU A 68 9.07 -5.29 12.77
CA LEU A 68 8.54 -5.42 14.11
C LEU A 68 8.47 -6.89 14.55
N PRO A 69 8.41 -7.16 15.87
CA PRO A 69 8.10 -8.49 16.37
C PRO A 69 6.77 -9.00 15.82
N ARG A 70 6.72 -10.29 15.44
CA ARG A 70 5.53 -10.90 14.83
C ARG A 70 4.23 -10.66 15.61
N LEU A 71 4.28 -10.68 16.94
CA LEU A 71 3.09 -10.44 17.77
C LEU A 71 2.56 -9.00 17.60
N GLU A 72 3.45 -8.03 17.46
CA GLU A 72 3.09 -6.63 17.26
C GLU A 72 2.51 -6.41 15.86
N ASN A 73 3.14 -7.01 14.83
CA ASN A 73 2.58 -7.02 13.48
C ASN A 73 1.17 -7.61 13.44
N LYS A 74 0.93 -8.72 14.14
CA LYS A 74 -0.41 -9.32 14.25
C LYS A 74 -1.42 -8.42 14.95
N ARG A 75 -1.00 -7.70 16.00
CA ARG A 75 -1.87 -6.75 16.70
C ARG A 75 -2.29 -5.61 15.75
N ARG A 76 -1.33 -5.00 15.04
CA ARG A 76 -1.60 -3.94 14.07
C ARG A 76 -2.47 -4.43 12.90
N GLN A 77 -2.22 -5.65 12.41
CA GLN A 77 -3.03 -6.25 11.34
C GLN A 77 -4.49 -6.46 11.77
N PHE A 78 -4.71 -6.92 13.00
CA PHE A 78 -6.06 -7.04 13.57
C PHE A 78 -6.76 -5.68 13.68
N GLU A 79 -6.03 -4.62 14.02
CA GLU A 79 -6.57 -3.25 14.08
C GLU A 79 -6.98 -2.74 12.69
N LEU A 80 -6.18 -3.01 11.65
CA LEU A 80 -6.53 -2.72 10.25
C LEU A 80 -7.80 -3.46 9.82
N GLU A 81 -7.87 -4.76 10.08
CA GLU A 81 -9.04 -5.57 9.72
C GLU A 81 -10.31 -5.13 10.46
N SER A 82 -10.18 -4.74 11.73
CA SER A 82 -11.28 -4.19 12.52
C SER A 82 -11.79 -2.87 11.96
N LEU A 83 -10.88 -1.95 11.59
CA LEU A 83 -11.24 -0.69 10.94
C LEU A 83 -11.99 -0.93 9.63
N LEU A 84 -11.51 -1.86 8.79
CA LEU A 84 -12.15 -2.19 7.51
C LEU A 84 -13.52 -2.85 7.72
N CYS A 85 -13.68 -3.66 8.77
CA CYS A 85 -14.96 -4.25 9.13
C CYS A 85 -15.97 -3.17 9.55
N ASP A 86 -15.54 -2.17 10.33
CA ASP A 86 -16.38 -1.05 10.76
C ASP A 86 -16.81 -0.17 9.57
N GLU A 87 -15.96 -0.06 8.54
CA GLU A 87 -16.29 0.59 7.26
C GLU A 87 -17.20 -0.25 6.34
N GLN A 88 -17.56 -1.47 6.75
CA GLN A 88 -18.45 -2.38 6.02
C GLN A 88 -17.96 -2.74 4.60
N VAL A 89 -16.65 -2.74 4.40
CA VAL A 89 -16.02 -3.15 3.13
C VAL A 89 -15.69 -4.64 3.12
N GLN A 90 -15.65 -5.23 1.93
CA GLN A 90 -15.33 -6.65 1.77
C GLN A 90 -13.82 -6.85 1.78
N ILE A 91 -13.33 -7.65 2.73
CA ILE A 91 -11.91 -7.98 2.85
C ILE A 91 -11.65 -9.46 2.56
N PHE A 92 -10.52 -9.76 1.94
CA PHE A 92 -10.06 -11.11 1.64
C PHE A 92 -8.60 -11.25 2.07
N VAL A 93 -8.32 -12.34 2.81
CA VAL A 93 -6.98 -12.60 3.34
C VAL A 93 -5.97 -12.75 2.21
N GLY A 94 -4.83 -12.11 2.38
CA GLY A 94 -3.68 -12.25 1.51
C GLY A 94 -2.36 -12.36 2.27
N VAL A 95 -1.32 -12.70 1.52
CA VAL A 95 0.05 -12.77 2.01
C VAL A 95 0.96 -12.08 1.00
N ALA A 96 1.76 -11.13 1.46
CA ALA A 96 2.86 -10.58 0.70
C ALA A 96 4.08 -11.50 0.88
N HIS A 97 4.47 -12.17 -0.20
CA HIS A 97 5.58 -13.11 -0.22
C HIS A 97 6.72 -12.53 -1.05
N ASP A 98 7.91 -12.41 -0.46
CA ASP A 98 9.11 -12.03 -1.19
C ASP A 98 9.79 -13.28 -1.79
N PRO A 99 9.82 -13.44 -3.13
CA PRO A 99 10.42 -14.61 -3.76
C PRO A 99 11.92 -14.77 -3.51
N SER A 100 12.61 -13.69 -3.13
CA SER A 100 14.03 -13.74 -2.78
C SER A 100 14.30 -14.21 -1.36
N SER A 101 13.26 -14.28 -0.53
CA SER A 101 13.36 -14.57 0.91
C SER A 101 14.22 -13.58 1.69
N GLU A 102 14.41 -12.35 1.20
CA GLU A 102 15.04 -11.27 1.96
C GLU A 102 14.10 -10.77 3.06
N TRP A 103 12.80 -10.80 2.79
CA TRP A 103 11.73 -10.45 3.74
C TRP A 103 10.88 -11.69 4.11
N PRO A 104 10.46 -11.81 5.38
CA PRO A 104 9.51 -12.83 5.77
C PRO A 104 8.14 -12.58 5.13
N ASP A 105 7.33 -13.64 4.99
CA ASP A 105 5.94 -13.50 4.57
C ASP A 105 5.16 -12.58 5.53
N GLU A 106 4.44 -11.62 4.97
CA GLU A 106 3.64 -10.64 5.70
C GLU A 106 2.15 -10.86 5.44
N GLU A 107 1.34 -10.82 6.49
CA GLU A 107 -0.11 -10.86 6.34
C GLU A 107 -0.62 -9.54 5.73
N GLY A 108 -1.65 -9.61 4.90
CA GLY A 108 -2.33 -8.45 4.36
C GLY A 108 -3.75 -8.78 3.90
N VAL A 109 -4.44 -7.81 3.34
CA VAL A 109 -5.83 -7.95 2.89
C VAL A 109 -6.06 -7.26 1.56
N LEU A 110 -6.79 -7.95 0.67
CA LEU A 110 -7.44 -7.32 -0.47
C LEU A 110 -8.78 -6.75 -0.01
N VAL A 111 -9.00 -5.47 -0.28
CA VAL A 111 -10.23 -4.74 0.03
C VAL A 111 -10.94 -4.36 -1.25
N LEU A 112 -12.19 -4.78 -1.43
CA LEU A 112 -13.00 -4.42 -2.59
C LEU A 112 -13.88 -3.20 -2.31
N GLY A 113 -14.11 -2.38 -3.34
CA GLY A 113 -14.98 -1.21 -3.27
C GLY A 113 -14.35 0.00 -2.57
N LEU A 114 -13.10 -0.13 -2.09
CA LEU A 114 -12.40 0.95 -1.41
C LEU A 114 -11.83 1.94 -2.42
N SER A 115 -12.14 3.23 -2.25
CA SER A 115 -11.54 4.26 -3.10
C SER A 115 -10.03 4.35 -2.88
N GLN A 116 -9.28 4.68 -3.93
CA GLN A 116 -7.83 4.92 -3.84
C GLN A 116 -7.48 5.96 -2.76
N HIS A 117 -8.28 7.04 -2.65
CA HIS A 117 -8.06 8.06 -1.63
C HIS A 117 -8.15 7.50 -0.22
N ARG A 118 -9.23 6.75 0.08
CA ARG A 118 -9.40 6.13 1.40
C ARG A 118 -8.32 5.07 1.68
N ALA A 119 -7.94 4.30 0.67
CA ALA A 119 -6.85 3.34 0.79
C ALA A 119 -5.52 4.02 1.19
N LEU A 120 -5.21 5.18 0.60
CA LEU A 120 -4.01 5.97 0.95
C LEU A 120 -4.10 6.55 2.37
N GLU A 121 -5.28 7.00 2.80
CA GLU A 121 -5.50 7.45 4.18
C GLU A 121 -5.24 6.32 5.17
N ILE A 122 -5.81 5.13 4.94
CA ILE A 122 -5.59 3.96 5.78
C ILE A 122 -4.11 3.56 5.74
N GLY A 123 -3.48 3.54 4.57
CA GLY A 123 -2.04 3.32 4.44
C GLY A 123 -1.24 4.27 5.34
N ARG A 124 -1.64 5.54 5.41
CA ARG A 124 -1.00 6.53 6.28
C ARG A 124 -1.28 6.27 7.76
N GLU A 125 -2.51 5.92 8.14
CA GLU A 125 -2.91 5.58 9.51
C GLU A 125 -2.08 4.40 10.05
N PHE A 126 -1.76 3.42 9.19
CA PHE A 126 -0.92 2.27 9.52
C PHE A 126 0.56 2.44 9.19
N GLU A 127 0.97 3.66 8.82
CA GLU A 127 2.34 4.08 8.53
C GLU A 127 3.02 3.23 7.44
N GLN A 128 2.25 2.78 6.46
CA GLN A 128 2.77 2.11 5.29
C GLN A 128 3.49 3.11 4.39
N ASN A 129 4.61 2.68 3.80
CA ASN A 129 5.32 3.48 2.79
C ASN A 129 4.59 3.47 1.45
N ALA A 130 3.96 2.34 1.10
CA ALA A 130 3.24 2.17 -0.15
C ALA A 130 2.09 1.18 0.00
N ILE A 131 1.13 1.25 -0.92
CA ILE A 131 0.00 0.33 -1.02
C ILE A 131 -0.20 -0.10 -2.47
N LEU A 132 -0.94 -1.18 -2.71
CA LEU A 132 -1.42 -1.50 -4.06
C LEU A 132 -2.85 -1.03 -4.25
N VAL A 133 -3.14 -0.53 -5.45
CA VAL A 133 -4.50 -0.23 -5.89
C VAL A 133 -4.72 -0.72 -7.32
N GLY A 134 -5.98 -0.90 -7.69
CA GLY A 134 -6.37 -1.15 -9.06
C GLY A 134 -7.88 -1.18 -9.24
N VAL A 135 -8.31 -1.49 -10.47
CA VAL A 135 -9.73 -1.58 -10.84
C VAL A 135 -9.94 -2.84 -11.66
N GLY A 136 -10.80 -3.75 -11.18
CA GLY A 136 -11.04 -5.04 -11.84
C GLY A 136 -9.75 -5.78 -12.20
N ASN A 137 -9.69 -6.25 -13.44
CA ASN A 137 -8.51 -6.90 -14.02
C ASN A 137 -7.51 -5.90 -14.64
N GLY A 138 -7.55 -4.64 -14.21
CA GLY A 138 -6.63 -3.60 -14.65
C GLY A 138 -5.22 -3.77 -14.07
N LEU A 139 -4.36 -2.78 -14.34
CA LEU A 139 -3.00 -2.76 -13.79
C LEU A 139 -3.01 -2.68 -12.27
N VAL A 140 -2.14 -3.46 -11.63
CA VAL A 140 -1.78 -3.35 -10.22
C VAL A 140 -0.81 -2.18 -10.08
N GLN A 141 -1.25 -1.12 -9.42
CA GLN A 141 -0.46 0.09 -9.24
C GLN A 141 0.11 0.14 -7.83
N LEU A 142 1.43 0.27 -7.71
CA LEU A 142 2.09 0.59 -6.44
C LEU A 142 2.05 2.11 -6.23
N MET A 143 1.44 2.54 -5.13
CA MET A 143 1.29 3.94 -4.79
C MET A 143 2.05 4.27 -3.51
N GLU A 144 2.90 5.29 -3.58
CA GLU A 144 3.56 5.86 -2.40
C GLU A 144 2.53 6.55 -1.50
N VAL A 145 2.59 6.23 -0.21
CA VAL A 145 1.80 6.87 0.83
C VAL A 145 2.60 8.06 1.34
N LEU A 146 2.27 9.24 0.84
CA LEU A 146 2.96 10.46 1.26
C LEU A 146 2.60 10.79 2.73
N PRO A 147 3.54 11.33 3.52
CA PRO A 147 3.23 11.82 4.85
C PRO A 147 2.19 12.95 4.79
N HIS A 148 1.43 13.14 5.87
CA HIS A 148 0.55 14.31 5.97
C HIS A 148 1.45 15.54 6.04
N LEU A 149 1.43 16.38 5.00
CA LEU A 149 1.98 17.73 5.11
C LEU A 149 1.15 18.42 6.18
N SER A 150 1.76 18.67 7.34
CA SER A 150 1.13 19.53 8.34
C SER A 150 1.21 20.95 7.78
N ASP A 151 0.06 21.59 7.58
CA ASP A 151 -0.01 23.03 7.27
C ASP A 151 0.58 23.88 8.41
#